data_AF-A0A011NAM1-F1
#
_entry.id   AF-A0A011NAM1-F1
#
_cell.length_a   1.000
_cell.length_b   1.000
_cell.length_c   1.000
_cell.angle_alpha   90.00
_cell.angle_beta   90.00
_cell.angle_gamma   90.00
#
_symmetry.space_group_name_H-M   'P 1'
#
loop_
_entity.id
_entity.type
_entity.pdbx_description
1 polymer ?
#
loop_
_entity_poly.entity_id
_entity_poly.type
_entity_poly.pdbx_seq_one_letter_code
_entity_poly.pdbx_strand_id
1 'polypeptide(L)'
;MKKLMFFSTLFFLSPTVLAYSCSDKIPYCKDMQSCEQAKFYLNQCNAGRLDRDNDGIPCENVCGKKGKSEKKDDRKSYKSNSQNKTGK
;
A
#
# COMPACT_ATOMS: atom_id res chain seq x y z
N MET A 1 -38.86 28.48 -25.26
CA MET A 1 -37.72 28.74 -26.16
C MET A 1 -36.60 27.79 -25.79
N LYS A 2 -36.18 26.95 -26.73
CA LYS A 2 -35.13 25.93 -26.56
C LYS A 2 -33.78 26.60 -26.84
N LYS A 3 -32.94 26.73 -25.81
CA LYS A 3 -31.52 27.09 -25.87
C LYS A 3 -30.92 26.43 -24.62
N LEU A 4 -29.86 25.66 -24.63
CA LEU A 4 -28.98 25.12 -25.66
C LEU A 4 -28.28 23.98 -24.89
N MET A 5 -28.45 22.74 -25.32
CA MET A 5 -27.53 21.65 -24.94
C MET A 5 -26.14 22.04 -25.47
N PHE A 6 -25.04 21.54 -24.86
CA PHE A 6 -23.62 21.58 -25.30
C PHE A 6 -22.65 22.34 -24.37
N PHE A 7 -22.15 21.62 -23.35
CA PHE A 7 -20.71 21.42 -23.08
C PHE A 7 -20.66 20.05 -22.36
N SER A 8 -20.79 18.95 -23.09
CA SER A 8 -19.70 18.31 -23.85
C SER A 8 -18.43 18.18 -23.00
N THR A 9 -18.08 16.93 -22.74
CA THR A 9 -16.90 16.44 -22.00
C THR A 9 -16.83 16.83 -20.52
N LEU A 10 -17.62 16.13 -19.71
CA LEU A 10 -17.11 15.62 -18.43
C LEU A 10 -15.83 14.85 -18.74
N PHE A 11 -14.72 15.57 -18.68
CA PHE A 11 -13.37 15.04 -18.74
C PHE A 11 -13.21 14.23 -17.45
N PHE A 12 -13.53 12.94 -17.53
CA PHE A 12 -13.24 11.99 -16.48
C PHE A 12 -11.71 11.95 -16.33
N LEU A 13 -11.15 12.76 -15.42
CA LEU A 13 -9.82 12.51 -14.89
C LEU A 13 -9.90 11.21 -14.11
N SER A 14 -9.70 10.09 -14.79
CA SER A 14 -9.40 8.85 -14.11
C SER A 14 -8.03 9.01 -13.45
N PRO A 15 -7.91 8.81 -12.12
CA PRO A 15 -6.62 8.78 -11.48
C PRO A 15 -5.82 7.63 -12.09
N THR A 16 -4.69 7.95 -12.72
CA THR A 16 -3.74 6.94 -13.19
C THR A 16 -3.16 6.25 -11.96
N VAL A 17 -3.57 5.01 -11.71
CA VAL A 17 -2.96 4.16 -10.69
C VAL A 17 -1.52 3.86 -11.13
N LEU A 18 -0.53 4.35 -10.37
CA LEU A 18 0.86 4.06 -10.66
C LEU A 18 1.13 2.59 -10.33
N ALA A 19 1.49 1.80 -11.34
CA ALA A 19 1.86 0.40 -11.15
C ALA A 19 3.29 0.30 -10.64
N TYR A 20 3.50 -0.49 -9.58
CA TYR A 20 4.81 -0.75 -8.98
C TYR A 20 5.27 -2.17 -9.33
N SER A 21 6.58 -2.40 -9.48
CA SER A 21 7.13 -3.74 -9.72
C SER A 21 8.19 -4.10 -8.68
N CYS A 22 8.28 -5.39 -8.33
CA CYS A 22 9.36 -5.89 -7.45
C CYS A 22 10.72 -5.92 -8.14
N SER A 23 10.77 -5.79 -9.47
CA SER A 23 12.02 -5.63 -10.21
C SER A 23 12.62 -4.23 -10.02
N ASP A 24 11.81 -3.26 -9.58
CA ASP A 24 12.27 -1.91 -9.34
C ASP A 24 13.09 -1.83 -8.06
N LYS A 25 14.02 -0.89 -8.03
CA LYS A 25 14.75 -0.59 -6.79
C LYS A 25 13.77 -0.05 -5.76
N ILE A 26 13.49 -0.87 -4.75
CA ILE A 26 12.64 -0.47 -3.62
C ILE A 26 13.29 0.76 -2.95
N PRO A 27 12.58 1.89 -2.78
CA PRO A 27 13.13 3.08 -2.14
C PRO A 27 13.33 2.86 -0.62
N TYR A 28 14.07 3.75 0.03
CA TYR A 28 14.06 3.82 1.50
C TYR A 28 12.83 4.60 1.96
N CYS A 29 12.41 4.45 3.22
CA CYS A 29 11.23 5.17 3.71
C CYS A 29 11.33 6.68 3.51
N LYS A 30 12.53 7.26 3.66
CA LYS A 30 12.80 8.69 3.38
C LYS A 30 12.52 9.13 1.93
N ASP A 31 12.58 8.20 0.99
CA ASP A 31 12.41 8.44 -0.45
C ASP A 31 11.07 7.86 -0.95
N MET A 32 10.26 7.27 -0.06
CA MET A 32 8.97 6.66 -0.39
C MET A 32 7.92 7.76 -0.59
N GLN A 33 7.11 7.67 -1.64
CA GLN A 33 6.16 8.73 -1.98
C GLN A 33 4.76 8.53 -1.41
N SER A 34 4.36 7.27 -1.15
CA SER A 34 3.02 6.97 -0.67
C SER A 34 2.97 5.70 0.19
N CYS A 35 1.94 5.62 1.04
CA CYS A 35 1.70 4.45 1.87
C CYS A 35 1.31 3.23 1.01
N GLU A 36 0.56 3.44 -0.07
CA GLU A 36 0.14 2.40 -1.01
C GLU A 36 1.36 1.74 -1.67
N GLN A 37 2.35 2.55 -2.07
CA GLN A 37 3.62 2.06 -2.60
C GLN A 37 4.38 1.25 -1.55
N ALA A 38 4.49 1.77 -0.32
CA ALA A 38 5.17 1.07 0.77
C ALA A 38 4.52 -0.30 1.08
N LYS A 39 3.18 -0.33 1.13
CA LYS A 39 2.38 -1.55 1.32
C LYS A 39 2.55 -2.52 0.18
N PHE A 40 2.61 -2.04 -1.06
CA PHE A 40 2.90 -2.91 -2.21
C PHE A 40 4.24 -3.61 -2.03
N TYR A 41 5.31 -2.86 -1.74
CA TYR A 41 6.64 -3.45 -1.58
C TYR A 41 6.74 -4.39 -0.38
N LEU A 42 6.09 -4.08 0.74
CA LEU A 42 6.05 -4.97 1.90
C LEU A 42 5.35 -6.30 1.57
N ASN A 43 4.15 -6.23 0.98
CA ASN A 43 3.29 -7.40 0.80
C ASN A 43 3.64 -8.22 -0.45
N GLN A 44 3.96 -7.56 -1.57
CA GLN A 44 4.20 -8.23 -2.85
C GLN A 44 5.67 -8.58 -3.05
N CYS A 45 6.57 -7.74 -2.55
CA CYS A 45 8.01 -7.89 -2.75
C CYS A 45 8.75 -8.37 -1.49
N ASN A 46 8.01 -8.69 -0.41
CA ASN A 46 8.55 -9.14 0.88
C ASN A 46 9.62 -8.19 1.45
N ALA A 47 9.44 -6.89 1.25
CA ALA A 47 10.39 -5.86 1.66
C ALA A 47 10.29 -5.55 3.15
N GLY A 48 10.57 -6.54 4.02
CA GLY A 48 10.45 -6.41 5.48
C GLY A 48 11.27 -5.26 6.08
N ARG A 49 12.32 -4.78 5.39
CA ARG A 49 13.08 -3.59 5.83
C ARG A 49 12.26 -2.30 5.91
N LEU A 50 11.08 -2.26 5.30
CA LEU A 50 10.16 -1.12 5.34
C LEU A 50 9.33 -1.11 6.64
N ASP A 51 9.13 -2.26 7.27
CA ASP A 51 8.41 -2.46 8.54
C ASP A 51 9.37 -3.07 9.57
N ARG A 52 10.19 -2.22 10.19
CA ARG A 52 11.31 -2.69 11.03
C ARG A 52 10.84 -3.27 12.36
N ASP A 53 9.75 -2.75 12.90
CA ASP A 53 9.12 -3.18 14.15
C ASP A 53 8.10 -4.30 13.95
N ASN A 54 7.78 -4.65 12.71
CA ASN A 54 6.90 -5.76 12.32
C ASN A 54 5.46 -5.58 12.83
N ASP A 55 4.96 -4.34 12.81
CA ASP A 55 3.60 -4.00 13.23
C ASP A 55 2.58 -4.08 12.07
N GLY A 56 3.07 -4.36 10.86
CA GLY A 56 2.31 -4.43 9.62
C GLY A 56 2.18 -3.07 8.92
N ILE A 57 2.83 -2.02 9.41
CA ILE A 57 2.79 -0.66 8.86
C ILE A 57 4.15 -0.30 8.29
N PRO A 58 4.36 -0.46 6.96
CA PRO A 58 5.63 -0.09 6.35
C PRO A 58 5.77 1.43 6.31
N CYS A 59 6.97 1.92 6.60
CA CYS A 59 7.34 3.33 6.48
C CYS A 59 6.31 4.27 7.14
N GLU A 60 6.28 4.30 8.47
CA GLU A 60 5.39 5.14 9.29
C GLU A 60 5.38 6.63 8.91
N ASN A 61 6.42 7.12 8.21
CA ASN A 61 6.47 8.50 7.72
C ASN A 61 5.46 8.78 6.58
N VAL A 62 5.13 7.78 5.76
CA VAL A 62 4.12 7.88 4.70
C VAL A 62 2.80 7.22 5.08
N CYS A 63 2.82 6.21 5.95
CA CYS A 63 1.62 5.51 6.40
C CYS A 63 1.00 6.06 7.70
N GLY A 64 1.73 6.86 8.47
CA GLY A 64 1.36 7.25 9.82
C GLY A 64 1.57 6.12 10.85
N LYS A 65 1.51 6.46 12.14
CA LYS A 65 1.54 5.48 13.24
C LYS A 65 0.12 5.00 13.54
N LYS A 66 -0.02 3.77 14.04
CA LYS A 66 -1.30 3.29 14.60
C LYS A 66 -1.72 4.17 15.77
N GLY A 67 -2.69 5.06 15.55
CA GLY A 67 -3.12 6.06 16.52
C GLY A 67 -4.63 6.21 16.61
N LYS A 68 -5.27 5.30 17.38
CA LYS A 68 -6.57 5.45 18.09
C LYS A 68 -7.88 5.29 17.30
N SER A 69 -8.21 4.06 16.88
CA SER A 69 -9.61 3.57 16.80
C SER A 69 -9.76 2.05 16.76
N GLU A 70 -8.77 1.26 16.37
CA GLU A 70 -8.86 -0.21 16.47
C GLU A 70 -8.10 -0.76 17.68
N LYS A 71 -8.71 -0.66 18.86
CA LYS A 71 -8.39 -1.54 19.99
C LYS A 71 -9.58 -2.45 20.25
N LYS A 72 -9.93 -3.27 19.26
CA LYS A 72 -10.75 -4.48 19.44
C LYS A 72 -10.18 -5.59 18.58
N ASP A 73 -9.47 -6.50 19.26
CA ASP A 73 -9.49 -7.94 18.98
C ASP A 73 -8.68 -8.56 17.82
N ASP A 74 -7.62 -7.93 17.32
CA ASP A 74 -6.79 -8.57 16.28
C ASP A 74 -5.55 -9.29 16.82
N ARG A 75 -5.76 -10.39 17.57
CA ARG A 75 -4.77 -11.48 17.68
C ARG A 75 -4.85 -12.44 16.47
N LYS A 76 -5.37 -11.98 15.32
CA LYS A 76 -5.50 -12.76 14.07
C LYS A 76 -5.36 -11.85 12.85
N SER A 77 -4.13 -11.54 12.41
CA SER A 77 -3.96 -11.10 11.02
C SER A 77 -2.58 -11.35 10.41
N TYR A 78 -1.51 -11.59 11.19
CA TYR A 78 -0.18 -11.86 10.60
C TYR A 78 0.10 -13.34 10.25
N LYS A 79 -0.85 -14.27 10.44
CA LYS A 79 -0.57 -15.70 10.30
C LYS A 79 -1.27 -16.34 9.11
N SER A 80 -0.72 -16.11 7.92
CA SER A 80 -0.88 -17.03 6.79
C SER A 80 0.10 -16.70 5.66
N ASN A 81 1.34 -17.18 5.83
CA ASN A 81 2.11 -17.99 4.88
C ASN A 81 3.60 -17.71 5.02
N SER A 82 4.25 -18.50 5.87
CA SER A 82 5.68 -18.75 5.75
C SER A 82 5.92 -20.23 6.03
N GLN A 83 6.25 -20.94 4.93
CA GLN A 83 7.13 -22.09 4.88
C GLN A 83 6.53 -23.47 5.19
N ASN A 84 5.98 -24.07 4.13
CA ASN A 84 6.49 -25.37 3.69
C ASN A 84 8.03 -25.31 3.67
N LYS A 85 8.68 -26.09 4.54
CA LYS A 85 10.10 -26.46 4.41
C LYS A 85 10.27 -27.93 4.80
N THR A 86 10.83 -28.67 3.83
CA THR A 86 11.55 -29.95 3.92
C THR A 86 10.74 -31.15 4.40
N GLY A 87 10.60 -32.23 3.63
CA GLY A 87 11.67 -32.93 2.93
C GLY A 87 12.04 -34.15 3.77
N LYS A 88 11.74 -35.32 3.21
CA LYS A 88 11.95 -36.68 3.73
C LYS A 88 13.38 -36.95 4.18
#